data_AF-A0A2A2KLF1-F1
#
_entry.id   AF-A0A2A2KLF1-F1
#
_cell.length_a   1.000
_cell.length_b   1.000
_cell.length_c   1.000
_cell.angle_alpha   90.00
_cell.angle_beta   90.00
_cell.angle_gamma   90.00
#
_symmetry.space_group_name_H-M   'P 1'
#
loop_
_entity.id
_entity.type
_entity.pdbx_description
1 polymer ?
#
loop_
_entity_poly.entity_id
_entity_poly.type
_entity_poly.pdbx_seq_one_letter_code
_entity_poly.pdbx_strand_id
1 'polypeptide(L)'
;MDKNDADAVYVVGGDGTIDRVVTGICKNRDKSLPIGVFPGGYDNRTLKRLVPHVFESTSDVRRYCESAMALIEEQKRKVAAFEFSVTDEPESLHYGIGDVGAGWYRKIEDRRQKLWYFGALKRRWAYIWEMVKNSPEIIEADVVYTEACAGCNTCRSATPTQPVVVWRWWHILTGTPRYKQIGEKTKDYSNIVNENCGQAHEVQVRGTDLLIENEQTEEESSRLRLRVGGKPSRFNTISEGMARCSENKVGSSTNPNFYSTDVLANSVTVKFNKMPDSINSLHVSSDERKFEGLTEKPVKMQTTRKLLEFYLPNKLRHDLVNL
;
A
#
# COMPACT_ATOMS: atom_id res chain seq x y z
N MET A 1 -24.02 1.01 -8.71
CA MET A 1 -23.27 1.33 -9.95
C MET A 1 -22.68 0.03 -10.42
N ASP A 2 -23.42 -0.69 -11.24
CA ASP A 2 -22.93 -1.92 -11.86
C ASP A 2 -22.17 -1.59 -13.14
N LYS A 3 -21.46 -2.58 -13.73
CA LYS A 3 -20.85 -2.46 -15.07
C LYS A 3 -21.86 -2.09 -16.17
N ASN A 4 -23.15 -2.18 -15.88
CA ASN A 4 -24.22 -1.76 -16.76
C ASN A 4 -24.45 -0.24 -16.72
N ASP A 5 -24.01 0.45 -15.66
CA ASP A 5 -24.23 1.89 -15.47
C ASP A 5 -22.97 2.72 -15.77
N ALA A 6 -21.78 2.15 -15.57
CA ALA A 6 -20.51 2.85 -15.74
C ALA A 6 -19.39 1.90 -16.17
N ASP A 7 -18.53 2.38 -17.07
CA ASP A 7 -17.37 1.62 -17.57
C ASP A 7 -16.15 1.71 -16.65
N ALA A 8 -16.00 2.84 -15.94
CA ALA A 8 -14.86 3.13 -15.07
C ALA A 8 -15.25 4.06 -13.91
N VAL A 9 -14.44 4.06 -12.84
CA VAL A 9 -14.53 5.04 -11.75
C VAL A 9 -13.32 5.95 -11.82
N TYR A 10 -13.51 7.25 -12.02
CA TYR A 10 -12.44 8.24 -12.03
C TYR A 10 -12.41 9.03 -10.73
N VAL A 11 -11.34 8.86 -9.95
CA VAL A 11 -11.17 9.44 -8.62
C VAL A 11 -10.26 10.65 -8.70
N VAL A 12 -10.74 11.81 -8.28
CA VAL A 12 -9.93 13.03 -8.16
C VAL A 12 -9.67 13.29 -6.68
N GLY A 13 -8.41 13.20 -6.25
CA GLY A 13 -8.07 13.41 -4.84
C GLY A 13 -6.69 12.89 -4.43
N GLY A 14 -6.50 12.77 -3.12
CA GLY A 14 -5.30 12.17 -2.53
C GLY A 14 -5.51 10.71 -2.13
N ASP A 15 -4.51 10.15 -1.45
CA ASP A 15 -4.49 8.74 -1.03
C ASP A 15 -5.73 8.33 -0.19
N GLY A 16 -6.21 9.20 0.71
CA GLY A 16 -7.41 8.95 1.52
C GLY A 16 -8.70 8.77 0.70
N THR A 17 -8.85 9.53 -0.40
CA THR A 17 -9.99 9.37 -1.31
C THR A 17 -9.91 8.04 -2.04
N ILE A 18 -8.70 7.63 -2.48
CA ILE A 18 -8.47 6.35 -3.14
C ILE A 18 -8.83 5.20 -2.19
N ASP A 19 -8.39 5.26 -0.92
CA ASP A 19 -8.65 4.23 0.09
C ASP A 19 -10.14 4.01 0.35
N ARG A 20 -10.94 5.09 0.41
CA ARG A 20 -12.40 5.00 0.57
C ARG A 20 -13.07 4.35 -0.63
N VAL A 21 -12.64 4.67 -1.85
CA VAL A 21 -13.16 4.07 -3.07
C VAL A 21 -12.79 2.59 -3.15
N VAL A 22 -11.53 2.26 -2.86
CA VAL A 22 -11.03 0.87 -2.80
C VAL A 22 -11.80 0.06 -1.76
N THR A 23 -11.96 0.58 -0.55
CA THR A 23 -12.76 -0.05 0.50
C THR A 23 -14.20 -0.28 0.04
N GLY A 24 -14.84 0.71 -0.56
CA GLY A 24 -16.22 0.60 -1.06
C GLY A 24 -16.38 -0.46 -2.16
N ILE A 25 -15.42 -0.54 -3.09
CA ILE A 25 -15.42 -1.54 -4.16
C ILE A 25 -15.19 -2.95 -3.58
N CYS A 26 -14.18 -3.11 -2.73
CA CYS A 26 -13.81 -4.41 -2.15
C CYS A 26 -14.85 -4.97 -1.17
N LYS A 27 -15.64 -4.13 -0.50
CA LYS A 27 -16.73 -4.57 0.39
C LYS A 27 -17.99 -5.00 -0.36
N ASN A 28 -18.36 -4.26 -1.40
CA ASN A 28 -19.71 -4.33 -1.96
C ASN A 28 -19.81 -5.03 -3.32
N ARG A 29 -18.70 -5.37 -3.99
CA ARG A 29 -18.75 -5.83 -5.39
C ARG A 29 -17.92 -7.09 -5.66
N ASP A 30 -18.58 -8.06 -6.30
CA ASP A 30 -17.93 -9.22 -6.91
C ASP A 30 -17.26 -8.88 -8.26
N LYS A 31 -17.71 -7.81 -8.93
CA LYS A 31 -17.11 -7.30 -10.17
C LYS A 31 -16.61 -5.87 -9.95
N SER A 32 -15.29 -5.71 -9.87
CA SER A 32 -14.64 -4.40 -9.77
C SER A 32 -14.77 -3.63 -11.10
N LEU A 33 -15.05 -2.33 -10.99
CA LEU A 33 -14.84 -1.38 -12.09
C LEU A 33 -13.38 -0.95 -12.08
N PRO A 34 -12.77 -0.73 -13.25
CA PRO A 34 -11.41 -0.20 -13.31
C PRO A 34 -11.39 1.24 -12.76
N ILE A 35 -10.33 1.55 -12.01
CA ILE A 35 -10.19 2.78 -11.24
C ILE A 35 -9.14 3.66 -11.90
N GLY A 36 -9.53 4.85 -12.35
CA GLY A 36 -8.58 5.89 -12.75
C GLY A 36 -8.41 6.89 -11.62
N VAL A 37 -7.22 7.48 -11.49
CA VAL A 37 -6.92 8.42 -10.41
C VAL A 37 -6.24 9.67 -10.94
N PHE A 38 -6.82 10.83 -10.68
CA PHE A 38 -6.13 12.11 -10.82
C PHE A 38 -5.49 12.51 -9.49
N PRO A 39 -4.14 12.62 -9.42
CA PRO A 39 -3.42 13.01 -8.21
C PRO A 39 -3.69 14.46 -7.81
N GLY A 40 -4.74 14.68 -7.03
CA GLY A 40 -5.10 15.98 -6.46
C GLY A 40 -4.58 16.21 -5.04
N GLY A 41 -3.98 15.18 -4.41
CA GLY A 41 -3.43 15.25 -3.06
C GLY A 41 -2.06 15.92 -2.98
N TYR A 42 -1.62 16.21 -1.76
CA TYR A 42 -0.33 16.87 -1.51
C TYR A 42 0.87 15.93 -1.74
N ASP A 43 0.81 14.69 -1.23
CA ASP A 43 1.93 13.73 -1.32
C ASP A 43 1.73 12.61 -2.36
N ASN A 44 0.49 12.18 -2.59
CA ASN A 44 0.08 11.08 -3.48
C ASN A 44 1.01 9.84 -3.38
N ARG A 45 1.22 9.35 -2.16
CA ARG A 45 2.21 8.29 -1.88
C ARG A 45 1.84 6.97 -2.54
N THR A 46 0.55 6.67 -2.64
CA THR A 46 0.08 5.44 -3.27
C THR A 46 0.50 5.41 -4.73
N LEU A 47 0.28 6.50 -5.46
CA LEU A 47 0.67 6.61 -6.88
C LEU A 47 2.18 6.64 -7.06
N LYS A 48 2.93 7.33 -6.20
CA LYS A 48 4.40 7.31 -6.18
C LYS A 48 4.97 5.91 -5.99
N ARG A 49 4.33 5.05 -5.19
CA ARG A 49 4.75 3.67 -5.02
C ARG A 49 4.35 2.79 -6.20
N LEU A 50 3.17 3.01 -6.76
CA LEU A 50 2.68 2.21 -7.89
C LEU A 50 3.45 2.50 -9.19
N VAL A 51 3.78 3.76 -9.47
CA VAL A 51 4.42 4.21 -10.71
C VAL A 51 5.49 5.28 -10.37
N PRO A 52 6.60 4.89 -9.73
CA PRO A 52 7.59 5.83 -9.22
C PRO A 52 8.19 6.71 -10.32
N HIS A 53 8.55 6.15 -11.48
CA HIS A 53 9.15 6.88 -12.59
C HIS A 53 8.26 8.01 -13.13
N VAL A 54 6.94 7.89 -13.02
CA VAL A 54 6.00 8.96 -13.44
C VAL A 54 5.72 9.95 -12.32
N PHE A 55 5.53 9.51 -11.07
CA PHE A 55 5.02 10.40 -10.00
C PHE A 55 6.06 10.87 -8.97
N GLU A 56 7.34 10.49 -9.09
CA GLU A 56 8.39 10.88 -8.13
C GLU A 56 8.50 12.40 -7.92
N SER A 57 8.41 13.17 -9.01
CA SER A 57 8.35 14.64 -8.93
C SER A 57 6.91 15.15 -8.90
N THR A 58 6.59 15.97 -7.89
CA THR A 58 5.27 16.61 -7.72
C THR A 58 5.21 18.04 -8.26
N SER A 59 6.31 18.60 -8.75
CA SER A 59 6.35 19.98 -9.24
C SER A 59 5.82 20.14 -10.67
N ASP A 60 5.52 19.04 -11.34
CA ASP A 60 5.17 19.00 -12.75
C ASP A 60 3.75 18.47 -12.97
N VAL A 61 2.86 19.36 -13.39
CA VAL A 61 1.45 19.04 -13.68
C VAL A 61 1.32 18.01 -14.81
N ARG A 62 2.29 17.92 -15.72
CA ARG A 62 2.24 16.97 -16.85
C ARG A 62 2.22 15.54 -16.36
N ARG A 63 2.93 15.23 -15.27
CA ARG A 63 2.92 13.92 -14.63
C ARG A 63 1.51 13.55 -14.15
N TYR A 64 0.72 14.53 -13.73
CA TYR A 64 -0.68 14.33 -13.30
C TYR A 64 -1.61 14.13 -14.50
N CYS A 65 -1.35 14.85 -15.60
CA CYS A 65 -2.07 14.65 -16.87
C CYS A 65 -1.82 13.26 -17.47
N GLU A 66 -0.64 12.65 -17.26
CA GLU A 66 -0.39 11.28 -17.71
C GLU A 66 -1.35 10.26 -17.07
N SER A 67 -1.82 10.48 -15.84
CA SER A 67 -2.87 9.64 -15.25
C SER A 67 -4.18 9.70 -16.04
N ALA A 68 -4.56 10.89 -16.51
CA ALA A 68 -5.76 11.07 -17.33
C ALA A 68 -5.58 10.42 -18.72
N MET A 69 -4.37 10.55 -19.30
CA MET A 69 -4.05 9.90 -20.57
C MET A 69 -4.06 8.37 -20.46
N ALA A 70 -3.61 7.80 -19.34
CA ALA A 70 -3.68 6.36 -19.10
C ALA A 70 -5.13 5.83 -19.10
N LEU A 71 -6.08 6.63 -18.63
CA LEU A 71 -7.50 6.31 -18.72
C LEU A 71 -7.99 6.35 -20.18
N ILE A 72 -7.69 7.43 -20.91
CA ILE A 72 -8.13 7.60 -22.31
C ILE A 72 -7.59 6.48 -23.20
N GLU A 73 -6.36 6.02 -22.94
CA GLU A 73 -5.72 4.95 -23.72
C GLU A 73 -5.99 3.53 -23.21
N GLU A 74 -6.87 3.39 -22.23
CA GLU A 74 -7.22 2.09 -21.65
C GLU A 74 -6.00 1.31 -21.11
N GLN A 75 -4.99 2.00 -20.58
CA GLN A 75 -3.80 1.40 -19.99
C GLN A 75 -4.10 0.86 -18.59
N LYS A 76 -4.53 -0.40 -18.51
CA LYS A 76 -4.89 -1.08 -17.26
C LYS A 76 -3.72 -1.86 -16.66
N ARG A 77 -3.61 -1.80 -15.33
CA ARG A 77 -2.74 -2.65 -14.53
C ARG A 77 -3.48 -3.22 -13.34
N LYS A 78 -3.31 -4.50 -13.06
CA LYS A 78 -3.88 -5.13 -11.85
C LYS A 78 -3.02 -4.76 -10.63
N VAL A 79 -3.69 -4.40 -9.54
CA VAL A 79 -3.07 -4.00 -8.27
C VAL A 79 -3.75 -4.75 -7.14
N ALA A 80 -2.95 -5.40 -6.30
CA ALA A 80 -3.45 -6.19 -5.17
C ALA A 80 -3.67 -5.29 -3.94
N ALA A 81 -4.89 -5.34 -3.39
CA ALA A 81 -5.24 -4.63 -2.16
C ALA A 81 -4.84 -5.44 -0.91
N PHE A 82 -4.57 -4.75 0.19
CA PHE A 82 -4.48 -5.35 1.51
C PHE A 82 -5.74 -5.08 2.32
N GLU A 83 -5.98 -5.94 3.29
CA GLU A 83 -7.01 -5.85 4.30
C GLU A 83 -6.40 -5.31 5.59
N PHE A 84 -7.12 -4.42 6.25
CA PHE A 84 -6.73 -3.80 7.50
C PHE A 84 -7.92 -3.80 8.47
N SER A 85 -7.70 -4.30 9.69
CA SER A 85 -8.70 -4.29 10.76
C SER A 85 -8.05 -3.97 12.11
N VAL A 86 -8.76 -3.24 12.96
CA VAL A 86 -8.32 -2.89 14.34
C VAL A 86 -9.01 -3.77 15.38
N THR A 87 -10.02 -4.53 14.95
CA THR A 87 -10.75 -5.49 15.78
C THR A 87 -11.19 -6.62 14.86
N ASP A 88 -11.51 -7.79 15.40
CA ASP A 88 -12.13 -8.88 14.63
C ASP A 88 -13.60 -8.57 14.22
N GLU A 89 -14.03 -7.32 14.39
CA GLU A 89 -15.35 -6.83 13.99
C GLU A 89 -15.38 -6.43 12.51
N PRO A 90 -16.41 -6.85 11.76
CA PRO A 90 -16.51 -6.61 10.32
C PRO A 90 -16.68 -5.12 9.94
N GLU A 91 -17.15 -4.28 10.86
CA GLU A 91 -17.29 -2.84 10.62
C GLU A 91 -15.92 -2.13 10.53
N SER A 92 -14.93 -2.63 11.29
CA SER A 92 -13.56 -2.10 11.32
C SER A 92 -12.71 -2.51 10.10
N LEU A 93 -13.29 -3.31 9.19
CA LEU A 93 -12.63 -3.81 8.00
C LEU A 93 -12.40 -2.70 6.98
N HIS A 94 -11.15 -2.53 6.53
CA HIS A 94 -10.77 -1.58 5.50
C HIS A 94 -9.91 -2.25 4.45
N TYR A 95 -9.99 -1.75 3.21
CA TYR A 95 -9.11 -2.18 2.13
C TYR A 95 -8.32 -1.00 1.61
N GLY A 96 -7.02 -1.21 1.43
CA GLY A 96 -6.11 -0.18 0.99
C GLY A 96 -5.05 -0.71 0.03
N ILE A 97 -4.33 0.22 -0.59
CA ILE A 97 -3.20 -0.07 -1.49
C ILE A 97 -1.92 0.63 -1.02
N GLY A 98 -2.06 1.65 -0.16
CA GLY A 98 -0.94 2.43 0.37
C GLY A 98 -0.16 1.72 1.47
N ASP A 99 0.22 2.50 2.47
CA ASP A 99 0.93 2.08 3.67
C ASP A 99 0.13 2.32 4.92
N VAL A 100 0.42 1.52 5.93
CA VAL A 100 -0.04 1.72 7.30
C VAL A 100 1.16 2.04 8.16
N GLY A 101 1.10 3.08 8.98
CA GLY A 101 2.25 3.40 9.85
C GLY A 101 1.92 4.35 10.99
N ALA A 102 2.77 4.29 12.01
CA ALA A 102 2.78 5.18 13.16
C ALA A 102 4.22 5.61 13.44
N GLY A 103 4.45 6.88 13.68
CA GLY A 103 5.80 7.37 13.93
C GLY A 103 5.92 8.88 13.95
N TRP A 104 7.02 9.35 14.53
CA TRP A 104 7.31 10.78 14.65
C TRP A 104 7.46 11.45 13.28
N TYR A 105 8.09 10.78 12.32
CA TYR A 105 8.36 11.38 11.01
C TYR A 105 7.07 11.67 10.25
N ARG A 106 6.09 10.76 10.29
CA ARG A 106 4.79 10.96 9.63
C ARG A 106 4.03 12.14 10.26
N LYS A 107 3.94 12.15 11.59
CA LYS A 107 3.32 13.25 12.35
C LYS A 107 3.94 14.62 12.05
N ILE A 108 5.26 14.69 11.95
CA ILE A 108 5.97 15.93 11.63
C ILE A 108 5.65 16.40 10.21
N GLU A 109 5.65 15.48 9.24
CA GLU A 109 5.33 15.79 7.85
C GLU A 109 3.91 16.31 7.68
N ASP A 110 2.93 15.81 8.45
CA ASP A 110 1.56 16.32 8.36
C ASP A 110 1.44 17.74 8.94
N ARG A 111 2.24 18.06 9.96
CA ARG A 111 2.27 19.42 10.53
C ARG A 111 2.79 20.47 9.55
N ARG A 112 3.60 20.11 8.55
CA ARG A 112 4.17 21.09 7.60
C ARG A 112 3.09 21.89 6.86
N GLN A 113 1.87 21.37 6.72
CA GLN A 113 0.75 22.08 6.11
C GLN A 113 0.36 23.35 6.90
N LYS A 114 0.47 23.29 8.23
CA LYS A 114 0.21 24.44 9.12
C LYS A 114 1.30 25.50 9.07
N LEU A 115 2.47 25.18 8.51
CA LEU A 115 3.65 26.04 8.42
C LEU A 115 3.78 26.70 7.04
N TRP A 116 2.67 26.93 6.34
CA TRP A 116 2.65 27.47 4.97
C TRP A 116 3.43 28.79 4.81
N TYR A 117 3.46 29.63 5.85
CA TYR A 117 4.14 30.92 5.88
C TYR A 117 5.67 30.82 5.79
N PHE A 118 6.27 29.66 6.09
CA PHE A 118 7.71 29.41 5.93
C PHE A 118 8.12 28.99 4.51
N GLY A 119 7.18 28.97 3.55
CA GLY A 119 7.47 28.70 2.13
C GLY A 119 8.23 27.39 1.92
N ALA A 120 9.36 27.44 1.21
CA ALA A 120 10.19 26.27 0.92
C ALA A 120 10.86 25.65 2.17
N LEU A 121 11.09 26.44 3.22
CA LEU A 121 11.73 25.98 4.46
C LEU A 121 10.76 25.28 5.42
N LYS A 122 9.45 25.33 5.15
CA LYS A 122 8.40 24.81 6.07
C LYS A 122 8.62 23.36 6.49
N ARG A 123 9.13 22.51 5.59
CA ARG A 123 9.35 21.09 5.85
C ARG A 123 10.51 20.87 6.83
N ARG A 124 11.64 21.54 6.60
CA ARG A 124 12.81 21.51 7.50
C ARG A 124 12.48 22.14 8.86
N TRP A 125 11.72 23.23 8.85
CA TRP A 125 11.25 23.88 10.08
C TRP A 125 10.31 23.00 10.91
N ALA A 126 9.47 22.18 10.27
CA ALA A 126 8.58 21.25 10.98
C ALA A 126 9.38 20.28 11.88
N TYR A 127 10.49 19.75 11.39
CA TYR A 127 11.37 18.85 12.15
C TYR A 127 12.02 19.54 13.35
N ILE A 128 12.57 20.74 13.14
CA ILE A 128 13.18 21.52 14.23
C ILE A 128 12.13 21.87 15.28
N TRP A 129 11.00 22.43 14.85
CA TRP A 129 9.94 22.89 15.75
C TRP A 129 9.33 21.76 16.58
N GLU A 130 9.14 20.57 16.00
CA GLU A 130 8.61 19.44 16.75
C GLU A 130 9.59 18.93 17.80
N MET A 131 10.88 18.84 17.48
CA MET A 131 11.90 18.35 18.43
C MET A 131 12.24 19.36 19.53
N VAL A 132 11.91 20.64 19.35
CA VAL A 132 11.95 21.65 20.41
C VAL A 132 10.78 21.44 21.38
N LYS A 133 9.57 21.19 20.88
CA LYS A 133 8.35 21.04 21.69
C LYS A 133 8.24 19.70 22.39
N ASN A 134 8.54 18.63 21.66
CA ASN A 134 8.31 17.25 22.08
C ASN A 134 9.61 16.45 21.98
N SER A 135 9.84 15.54 22.93
CA SER A 135 10.95 14.60 22.85
C SER A 135 10.51 13.37 22.05
N PRO A 136 11.34 12.80 21.17
CA PRO A 136 10.99 11.59 20.44
C PRO A 136 10.96 10.40 21.39
N GLU A 137 9.77 9.84 21.58
CA GLU A 137 9.52 8.63 22.35
C GLU A 137 9.46 7.39 21.45
N ILE A 138 9.80 6.24 22.02
CA ILE A 138 9.81 4.95 21.33
C ILE A 138 8.41 4.34 21.33
N ILE A 139 8.03 3.74 20.21
CA ILE A 139 6.90 2.85 20.05
C ILE A 139 7.40 1.42 20.33
N GLU A 140 6.76 0.74 21.28
CA GLU A 140 7.03 -0.67 21.58
C GLU A 140 5.81 -1.49 21.20
N ALA A 141 6.01 -2.52 20.38
CA ALA A 141 4.93 -3.37 19.91
C ALA A 141 5.37 -4.84 19.85
N ASP A 142 4.42 -5.72 20.14
CA ASP A 142 4.55 -7.15 19.87
C ASP A 142 3.93 -7.43 18.51
N VAL A 143 4.72 -8.03 17.62
CA VAL A 143 4.31 -8.30 16.25
C VAL A 143 4.27 -9.80 16.02
N VAL A 144 3.13 -10.27 15.53
CA VAL A 144 2.95 -11.62 15.04
C VAL A 144 2.81 -11.56 13.52
N TYR A 145 3.69 -12.21 12.77
CA TYR A 145 3.64 -12.19 11.31
C TYR A 145 3.74 -13.59 10.71
N THR A 146 3.25 -13.73 9.48
CA THR A 146 3.46 -14.93 8.65
C THR A 146 4.36 -14.58 7.48
N GLU A 147 5.33 -15.43 7.15
CA GLU A 147 6.31 -15.14 6.08
C GLU A 147 5.62 -14.89 4.72
N ALA A 148 6.20 -13.99 3.93
CA ALA A 148 5.74 -13.75 2.58
C ALA A 148 5.90 -15.01 1.73
N CYS A 149 4.85 -15.37 0.98
CA CYS A 149 4.87 -16.56 0.13
C CYS A 149 4.50 -16.16 -1.30
N ALA A 150 5.38 -16.45 -2.26
CA ALA A 150 5.12 -16.21 -3.68
C ALA A 150 3.88 -16.98 -4.18
N GLY A 151 3.57 -18.10 -3.55
CA GLY A 151 2.44 -18.95 -3.85
C GLY A 151 2.80 -20.41 -3.63
N CYS A 152 2.01 -21.11 -2.83
CA CYS A 152 2.12 -22.55 -2.61
C CYS A 152 0.72 -23.15 -2.58
N ASN A 153 0.63 -24.48 -2.60
CA ASN A 153 -0.63 -25.21 -2.49
C ASN A 153 -1.46 -24.83 -1.24
N THR A 154 -0.81 -24.45 -0.13
CA THR A 154 -1.47 -24.03 1.12
C THR A 154 -2.10 -22.64 1.00
N CYS A 155 -1.37 -21.65 0.46
CA CYS A 155 -1.87 -20.27 0.37
C CYS A 155 -2.62 -19.95 -0.92
N ARG A 156 -2.47 -20.75 -1.97
CA ARG A 156 -3.21 -20.69 -3.23
C ARG A 156 -3.84 -22.06 -3.45
N SER A 157 -5.10 -22.20 -3.02
CA SER A 157 -5.90 -23.38 -3.31
C SER A 157 -5.90 -23.63 -4.82
N ALA A 158 -5.71 -24.89 -5.24
CA ALA A 158 -5.82 -25.26 -6.64
C ALA A 158 -7.13 -24.70 -7.19
N THR A 159 -7.03 -23.77 -8.14
CA THR A 159 -8.21 -23.38 -8.91
C THR A 159 -8.68 -24.66 -9.57
N PRO A 160 -9.99 -25.01 -9.56
CA PRO A 160 -10.45 -26.21 -10.23
C PRO A 160 -9.93 -26.15 -11.66
N THR A 161 -8.99 -27.06 -11.97
CA THR A 161 -8.30 -27.11 -13.26
C THR A 161 -9.40 -27.05 -14.30
N GLN A 162 -9.37 -26.03 -15.16
CA GLN A 162 -10.36 -25.98 -16.24
C GLN A 162 -10.30 -27.32 -16.96
N PRO A 163 -11.45 -27.96 -17.23
CA PRO A 163 -11.45 -29.32 -17.76
C PRO A 163 -10.62 -29.34 -19.03
N VAL A 164 -9.51 -30.08 -18.97
CA VAL A 164 -8.60 -30.26 -20.10
C VAL A 164 -9.45 -30.77 -21.26
N VAL A 165 -9.37 -30.11 -22.41
CA VAL A 165 -10.24 -30.37 -23.56
C VAL A 165 -10.11 -31.83 -23.99
N VAL A 166 -11.07 -32.68 -23.61
CA VAL A 166 -11.12 -34.07 -24.07
C VAL A 166 -11.72 -34.07 -25.47
N TRP A 167 -10.87 -34.14 -26.48
CA TRP A 167 -11.29 -34.24 -27.88
C TRP A 167 -12.05 -35.55 -28.10
N ARG A 168 -13.36 -35.46 -28.29
CA ARG A 168 -14.21 -36.56 -28.76
C ARG A 168 -14.35 -36.50 -30.27
N TRP A 169 -14.32 -37.65 -30.93
CA TRP A 169 -14.32 -37.77 -32.38
C TRP A 169 -15.51 -37.08 -33.10
N TRP A 170 -16.67 -36.99 -32.45
CA TRP A 170 -17.85 -36.29 -32.99
C TRP A 170 -17.69 -34.76 -33.09
N HIS A 171 -16.68 -34.15 -32.44
CA HIS A 171 -16.39 -32.72 -32.58
C HIS A 171 -15.83 -32.33 -33.96
N ILE A 172 -15.46 -33.31 -34.79
CA ILE A 172 -15.14 -33.10 -36.21
C ILE A 172 -16.39 -32.70 -37.00
N LEU A 173 -17.58 -33.18 -36.60
CA LEU A 173 -18.85 -32.93 -37.29
C LEU A 173 -19.58 -31.69 -36.78
N THR A 174 -19.42 -31.34 -35.50
CA THR A 174 -20.13 -30.22 -34.86
C THR A 174 -19.29 -28.95 -34.72
N GLY A 175 -18.03 -28.99 -35.16
CA GLY A 175 -17.06 -27.91 -35.00
C GLY A 175 -16.42 -27.89 -33.61
N THR A 176 -15.32 -27.15 -33.49
CA THR A 176 -14.63 -26.96 -32.21
C THR A 176 -15.60 -26.41 -31.18
N PRO A 177 -15.71 -27.01 -29.98
CA PRO A 177 -16.62 -26.51 -28.97
C PRO A 177 -16.25 -25.06 -28.62
N ARG A 178 -17.22 -24.15 -28.70
CA ARG A 178 -17.06 -22.74 -28.31
C ARG A 178 -17.03 -22.62 -26.79
N TYR A 179 -15.97 -23.15 -26.16
CA TYR A 179 -15.63 -22.73 -24.81
C TYR A 179 -14.95 -21.37 -24.91
N LYS A 180 -15.52 -20.40 -24.21
CA LYS A 180 -14.92 -19.09 -24.01
C LYS A 180 -13.55 -19.38 -23.38
N GLN A 181 -12.46 -19.10 -24.10
CA GLN A 181 -11.09 -19.09 -23.55
C GLN A 181 -11.02 -17.95 -22.52
N ILE A 182 -11.70 -18.10 -21.39
CA ILE A 182 -11.54 -17.23 -20.22
C ILE A 182 -10.49 -17.94 -19.39
N GLY A 183 -9.24 -17.53 -19.52
CA GLY A 183 -8.18 -18.14 -18.75
C GLY A 183 -6.83 -17.72 -19.28
N GLU A 184 -6.46 -16.48 -18.99
CA GLU A 184 -5.06 -16.11 -18.76
C GLU A 184 -4.38 -17.28 -18.03
N LYS A 185 -3.22 -17.76 -18.53
CA LYS A 185 -2.53 -18.94 -17.97
C LYS A 185 -2.23 -18.70 -16.49
N THR A 186 -3.13 -19.10 -15.60
CA THR A 186 -2.94 -19.05 -14.16
C THR A 186 -1.84 -20.04 -13.82
N LYS A 187 -0.74 -19.58 -13.22
CA LYS A 187 0.34 -20.47 -12.76
C LYS A 187 -0.25 -21.53 -11.84
N ASP A 188 0.08 -22.79 -12.08
CA ASP A 188 -0.36 -23.90 -11.23
C ASP A 188 0.53 -23.98 -9.98
N TYR A 189 -0.03 -23.63 -8.82
CA TYR A 189 0.67 -23.67 -7.53
C TYR A 189 0.47 -24.99 -6.76
N SER A 190 -0.26 -25.95 -7.32
CA SER A 190 -0.60 -27.24 -6.69
C SER A 190 0.64 -28.05 -6.30
N ASN A 191 1.72 -27.95 -7.07
CA ASN A 191 2.94 -28.71 -6.87
C ASN A 191 3.98 -27.97 -6.01
N ILE A 192 3.73 -26.71 -5.66
CA ILE A 192 4.67 -25.90 -4.87
C ILE A 192 4.30 -26.07 -3.40
N VAL A 193 5.16 -26.73 -2.63
CA VAL A 193 5.03 -26.89 -1.18
C VAL A 193 5.96 -25.90 -0.50
N ASN A 194 5.42 -25.11 0.43
CA ASN A 194 6.22 -24.25 1.30
C ASN A 194 5.87 -24.56 2.76
N GLU A 195 6.82 -25.12 3.49
CA GLU A 195 6.64 -25.56 4.88
C GLU A 195 6.47 -24.38 5.85
N ASN A 196 7.10 -23.23 5.57
CA ASN A 196 6.99 -22.03 6.39
C ASN A 196 5.68 -21.26 6.12
N CYS A 197 4.97 -21.60 5.04
CA CYS A 197 3.77 -20.87 4.68
C CYS A 197 2.66 -21.08 5.71
N GLY A 198 2.24 -19.99 6.35
CA GLY A 198 1.21 -20.01 7.39
C GLY A 198 1.74 -20.24 8.80
N GLN A 199 3.05 -20.41 8.98
CA GLN A 199 3.66 -20.39 10.31
C GLN A 199 3.68 -18.96 10.85
N ALA A 200 3.30 -18.81 12.12
CA ALA A 200 3.30 -17.54 12.81
C ALA A 200 4.63 -17.35 13.55
N HIS A 201 5.26 -16.21 13.35
CA HIS A 201 6.48 -15.80 14.03
C HIS A 201 6.19 -14.58 14.91
N GLU A 202 6.71 -14.60 16.13
CA GLU A 202 6.56 -13.52 17.10
C GLU A 202 7.88 -12.75 17.24
N VAL A 203 7.81 -11.42 17.12
CA VAL A 203 8.96 -10.52 17.28
C VAL A 203 8.53 -9.29 18.07
N GLN A 204 9.31 -8.95 19.09
CA GLN A 204 9.16 -7.68 19.79
C GLN A 204 9.94 -6.60 19.05
N VAL A 205 9.25 -5.53 18.66
CA VAL A 205 9.84 -4.42 17.91
C VAL A 205 9.82 -3.14 18.73
N ARG A 206 10.90 -2.36 18.63
CA ARG A 206 11.04 -1.07 19.31
C ARG A 206 11.64 -0.06 18.34
N GLY A 207 10.99 1.08 18.17
CA GLY A 207 11.49 2.13 17.28
C GLY A 207 10.69 3.43 17.35
N THR A 208 11.23 4.49 16.77
CA THR A 208 10.53 5.78 16.64
C THR A 208 9.56 5.83 15.44
N ASP A 209 9.70 4.88 14.52
CA ASP A 209 8.97 4.80 13.25
C ASP A 209 8.58 3.34 13.01
N LEU A 210 7.30 3.08 12.78
CA LEU A 210 6.72 1.80 12.38
C LEU A 210 5.96 2.00 11.06
N LEU A 211 6.29 1.17 10.08
CA LEU A 211 5.77 1.29 8.72
C LEU A 211 5.52 -0.10 8.14
N ILE A 212 4.30 -0.34 7.68
CA ILE A 212 3.90 -1.54 6.95
C ILE A 212 3.49 -1.10 5.56
N GLU A 213 4.26 -1.52 4.56
CA GLU A 213 4.00 -1.17 3.16
C GLU A 213 3.43 -2.34 2.40
N ASN A 214 2.53 -2.05 1.46
CA ASN A 214 2.08 -3.01 0.48
C ASN A 214 3.00 -2.95 -0.76
N GLU A 215 3.84 -3.97 -0.91
CA GLU A 215 4.73 -4.10 -2.06
C GLU A 215 4.09 -4.98 -3.14
N GLN A 216 3.93 -4.42 -4.34
CA GLN A 216 3.38 -5.13 -5.49
C GLN A 216 4.46 -6.00 -6.14
N THR A 217 4.14 -7.26 -6.41
CA THR A 217 5.00 -8.21 -7.10
C THR A 217 4.55 -8.35 -8.56
N GLU A 218 5.47 -8.72 -9.46
CA GLU A 218 5.20 -8.93 -10.88
C GLU A 218 4.13 -10.00 -11.15
N GLU A 219 3.94 -10.94 -10.22
CA GLU A 219 2.98 -12.05 -10.34
C GLU A 219 1.54 -11.70 -9.92
N GLU A 220 1.14 -10.43 -10.06
CA GLU A 220 -0.18 -9.94 -9.62
C GLU A 220 -0.48 -10.29 -8.16
N SER A 221 0.55 -10.30 -7.31
CA SER A 221 0.44 -10.54 -5.87
C SER A 221 0.99 -9.37 -5.09
N SER A 222 0.56 -9.26 -3.83
CA SER A 222 1.13 -8.31 -2.87
C SER A 222 1.88 -9.05 -1.77
N ARG A 223 2.88 -8.39 -1.20
CA ARG A 223 3.54 -8.77 0.05
C ARG A 223 3.57 -7.55 0.97
N LEU A 224 3.42 -7.77 2.27
CA LEU A 224 3.57 -6.71 3.26
C LEU A 224 5.04 -6.61 3.67
N ARG A 225 5.58 -5.40 3.70
CA ARG A 225 6.92 -5.12 4.20
C ARG A 225 6.82 -4.36 5.51
N LEU A 226 7.07 -5.04 6.62
CA LEU A 226 7.13 -4.45 7.95
C LEU A 226 8.52 -3.87 8.19
N ARG A 227 8.57 -2.58 8.50
CA ARG A 227 9.79 -1.86 8.85
C ARG A 227 9.62 -1.11 10.15
N VAL A 228 10.52 -1.37 11.11
CA VAL A 228 10.54 -0.68 12.40
C VAL A 228 11.96 -0.23 12.71
N GLY A 229 12.11 1.00 13.17
CA GLY A 229 13.41 1.51 13.58
C GLY A 229 13.47 2.96 14.01
N GLY A 230 14.68 3.46 14.03
CA GLY A 230 15.04 4.79 14.55
C GLY A 230 15.26 4.81 16.05
N LYS A 231 16.26 5.59 16.45
CA LYS A 231 16.68 5.77 17.86
C LYS A 231 16.02 7.02 18.44
N PRO A 232 15.59 7.00 19.72
CA PRO A 232 15.00 8.17 20.37
C PRO A 232 16.09 9.21 20.66
N SER A 233 16.30 10.15 19.73
CA SER A 233 17.20 11.29 19.96
C SER A 233 16.75 12.47 19.11
N ARG A 234 16.64 13.65 19.73
CA ARG A 234 16.21 14.88 19.04
C ARG A 234 17.12 15.20 17.85
N PHE A 235 18.43 15.14 18.05
CA PHE A 235 19.41 15.43 17.01
C PHE A 235 19.34 14.41 15.87
N ASN A 236 19.19 13.13 16.20
CA ASN A 236 19.08 12.09 15.18
C ASN A 236 17.79 12.25 14.37
N THR A 237 16.65 12.53 15.03
CA THR A 237 15.37 12.77 14.34
C THR A 237 15.43 13.98 13.43
N ILE A 238 16.09 15.08 13.85
CA ILE A 238 16.30 16.26 13.00
C ILE A 238 17.20 15.88 11.82
N SER A 239 18.36 15.26 12.06
CA SER A 239 19.32 14.89 11.02
C SER A 239 18.69 13.98 9.97
N GLU A 240 17.97 12.96 10.41
CA GLU A 240 17.21 12.05 9.55
C GLU A 240 16.10 12.79 8.79
N GLY A 241 15.37 13.68 9.47
CA GLY A 241 14.37 14.54 8.83
C GLY A 241 14.97 15.43 7.74
N MET A 242 16.16 15.98 7.96
CA MET A 242 16.88 16.79 6.97
C MET A 242 17.30 15.96 5.76
N ALA A 243 17.78 14.73 5.96
CA ALA A 243 18.13 13.80 4.87
C ALA A 243 16.89 13.42 4.03
N ARG A 244 15.76 13.14 4.68
CA ARG A 244 14.46 12.93 4.00
C ARG A 244 13.99 14.17 3.24
N CYS A 245 14.28 15.37 3.75
CA CYS A 245 14.00 16.63 3.06
C CYS A 245 14.85 16.82 1.81
N SER A 246 16.15 16.51 1.85
CA SER A 246 17.04 16.67 0.69
C SER A 246 16.71 15.72 -0.45
N GLU A 247 16.31 14.48 -0.15
CA GLU A 247 15.91 13.49 -1.16
C GLU A 247 14.43 13.57 -1.54
N ASN A 248 13.69 14.54 -1.00
CA ASN A 248 12.25 14.69 -1.19
C ASN A 248 11.41 13.43 -0.87
N LYS A 249 11.92 12.51 -0.04
CA LYS A 249 11.23 11.28 0.37
C LYS A 249 10.37 11.53 1.59
N VAL A 250 9.11 11.08 1.55
CA VAL A 250 8.16 11.26 2.66
C VAL A 250 7.72 9.89 3.19
N GLY A 251 7.90 9.64 4.50
CA GLY A 251 7.53 8.39 5.15
C GLY A 251 8.68 7.43 5.37
N SER A 252 9.35 6.99 4.30
CA SER A 252 10.52 6.09 4.42
C SER A 252 11.81 6.85 4.74
N SER A 253 12.70 6.19 5.48
CA SER A 253 14.07 6.67 5.68
C SER A 253 14.90 6.53 4.40
N THR A 254 15.86 7.43 4.22
CA THR A 254 16.87 7.35 3.16
C THR A 254 18.04 6.44 3.55
N ASN A 255 18.24 6.22 4.85
CA ASN A 255 19.35 5.45 5.39
C ASN A 255 19.01 3.96 5.45
N PRO A 256 19.79 3.07 4.80
CA PRO A 256 19.52 1.64 4.80
C PRO A 256 19.57 1.02 6.21
N ASN A 257 20.36 1.60 7.12
CA ASN A 257 20.55 1.08 8.48
C ASN A 257 19.59 1.70 9.51
N PHE A 258 18.59 2.47 9.06
CA PHE A 258 17.63 3.11 9.96
C PHE A 258 16.66 2.11 10.58
N TYR A 259 16.19 1.15 9.78
CA TYR A 259 15.27 0.11 10.21
C TYR A 259 16.05 -1.06 10.80
N SER A 260 15.81 -1.37 12.07
CA SER A 260 16.42 -2.52 12.74
C SER A 260 15.73 -3.83 12.36
N THR A 261 14.44 -3.74 12.02
CA THR A 261 13.61 -4.87 11.63
C THR A 261 13.01 -4.55 10.26
N ASP A 262 13.28 -5.41 9.28
CA ASP A 262 12.73 -5.35 7.93
C ASP A 262 12.32 -6.76 7.52
N VAL A 263 11.02 -7.02 7.49
CA VAL A 263 10.45 -8.36 7.31
C VAL A 263 9.39 -8.33 6.21
N LEU A 264 9.43 -9.33 5.34
CA LEU A 264 8.42 -9.57 4.32
C LEU A 264 7.41 -10.59 4.83
N ALA A 265 6.13 -10.22 4.85
CA ALA A 265 5.04 -10.98 5.43
C ALA A 265 3.79 -11.02 4.56
N ASN A 266 2.96 -12.07 4.70
CA ASN A 266 1.60 -12.11 4.13
C ASN A 266 0.56 -11.52 5.08
N SER A 267 0.76 -11.70 6.39
CA SER A 267 -0.08 -11.09 7.42
C SER A 267 0.79 -10.57 8.55
N VAL A 268 0.42 -9.43 9.10
CA VAL A 268 1.07 -8.78 10.24
C VAL A 268 0.00 -8.37 11.23
N THR A 269 0.11 -8.84 12.47
CA THR A 269 -0.72 -8.42 13.60
C THR A 269 0.17 -7.68 14.58
N VAL A 270 -0.15 -6.43 14.88
CA VAL A 270 0.62 -5.54 15.75
C VAL A 270 -0.19 -5.23 16.99
N LYS A 271 0.37 -5.53 18.17
CA LYS A 271 -0.17 -5.09 19.45
C LYS A 271 0.75 -4.04 20.06
N PHE A 272 0.26 -2.82 20.23
CA PHE A 272 1.05 -1.73 20.80
C PHE A 272 1.11 -1.86 22.32
N ASN A 273 2.30 -2.07 22.87
CA ASN A 273 2.54 -2.11 24.31
C ASN A 273 2.73 -0.71 24.88
N LYS A 274 3.46 0.13 24.14
CA LYS A 274 3.70 1.52 24.50
C LYS A 274 3.59 2.39 23.26
N MET A 275 2.71 3.38 23.33
CA MET A 275 2.52 4.38 22.28
C MET A 275 2.64 5.78 22.92
N PRO A 276 3.43 6.70 22.35
CA PRO A 276 3.57 8.05 22.89
C PRO A 276 2.22 8.77 22.89
N ASP A 277 1.86 9.50 23.96
CA ASP A 277 0.60 10.27 24.05
C ASP A 277 0.42 11.26 22.88
N SER A 278 1.55 11.69 22.36
CA SER A 278 1.68 12.58 21.22
C SER A 278 1.27 11.94 19.88
N ILE A 279 1.26 10.62 19.78
CA ILE A 279 1.00 9.82 18.56
C ILE A 279 -0.11 8.82 18.91
N ASN A 280 -1.35 9.31 19.08
CA ASN A 280 -2.52 8.45 19.37
C ASN A 280 -3.34 8.11 18.10
N SER A 281 -2.68 8.12 16.95
CA SER A 281 -3.29 7.88 15.66
C SER A 281 -2.39 7.03 14.79
N LEU A 282 -3.04 6.26 13.93
CA LEU A 282 -2.40 5.44 12.91
C LEU A 282 -2.70 6.07 11.56
N HIS A 283 -1.69 6.14 10.69
CA HIS A 283 -1.90 6.58 9.32
C HIS A 283 -2.20 5.38 8.45
N VAL A 284 -3.38 5.34 7.84
CA VAL A 284 -3.78 4.30 6.87
C VAL A 284 -3.92 4.98 5.52
N SER A 285 -3.10 4.61 4.55
CA SER A 285 -3.07 5.20 3.20
C SER A 285 -2.98 6.74 3.24
N SER A 286 -2.08 7.29 4.06
CA SER A 286 -1.91 8.72 4.33
C SER A 286 -3.05 9.46 5.06
N ASP A 287 -4.18 8.81 5.36
CA ASP A 287 -5.20 9.40 6.23
C ASP A 287 -4.88 9.09 7.70
N GLU A 288 -4.81 10.12 8.54
CA GLU A 288 -4.72 9.97 9.99
C GLU A 288 -6.05 9.44 10.54
N ARG A 289 -6.02 8.29 11.19
CA ARG A 289 -7.18 7.70 11.87
C ARG A 289 -6.88 7.51 13.35
N LYS A 290 -7.77 8.07 14.17
CA LYS A 290 -7.78 7.84 15.60
C LYS A 290 -8.62 6.60 15.86
N PHE A 291 -8.04 5.61 16.51
CA PHE A 291 -8.76 4.44 16.96
C PHE A 291 -8.78 4.49 18.49
N GLU A 292 -9.96 4.34 19.07
CA GLU A 292 -10.10 4.23 20.52
C GLU A 292 -9.48 2.91 20.99
N GLY A 293 -8.59 2.95 21.98
CA GLY A 293 -7.97 1.75 22.54
C GLY A 293 -6.92 1.06 21.65
N LEU A 294 -6.10 1.81 20.90
CA LEU A 294 -4.99 1.25 20.08
C LEU A 294 -4.00 0.36 20.86
N THR A 295 -3.81 0.64 22.14
CA THR A 295 -2.98 -0.16 23.05
C THR A 295 -3.70 -1.41 23.57
N GLU A 296 -5.02 -1.45 23.49
CA GLU A 296 -5.83 -2.57 23.99
C GLU A 296 -6.13 -3.59 22.90
N LYS A 297 -6.33 -3.11 21.66
CA LYS A 297 -6.76 -3.92 20.53
C LYS A 297 -5.64 -4.16 19.53
N PRO A 298 -5.40 -5.42 19.09
CA PRO A 298 -4.41 -5.71 18.07
C PRO A 298 -4.88 -5.22 16.70
N VAL A 299 -3.95 -4.66 15.94
CA VAL A 299 -4.18 -4.21 14.57
C VAL A 299 -3.69 -5.29 13.62
N LYS A 300 -4.57 -5.81 12.77
CA LYS A 300 -4.27 -6.85 11.80
C LYS A 300 -4.23 -6.28 10.39
N MET A 301 -3.21 -6.64 9.64
CA MET A 301 -3.05 -6.33 8.23
C MET A 301 -2.74 -7.61 7.46
N GLN A 302 -3.43 -7.85 6.34
CA GLN A 302 -3.28 -9.08 5.57
C GLN A 302 -3.33 -8.80 4.06
N THR A 303 -2.46 -9.43 3.29
CA THR A 303 -2.54 -9.39 1.82
C THR A 303 -3.80 -10.09 1.34
N THR A 304 -4.51 -9.52 0.37
CA THR A 304 -5.71 -10.14 -0.20
C THR A 304 -5.45 -10.65 -1.61
N ARG A 305 -6.32 -11.55 -2.07
CA ARG A 305 -6.38 -11.99 -3.48
C ARG A 305 -7.24 -11.08 -4.34
N LYS A 306 -7.76 -9.97 -3.78
CA LYS A 306 -8.64 -9.04 -4.51
C LYS A 306 -7.76 -8.15 -5.39
N LEU A 307 -7.77 -8.45 -6.68
CA LEU A 307 -7.11 -7.66 -7.70
C LEU A 307 -8.05 -6.56 -8.20
N LEU A 308 -7.55 -5.34 -8.17
CA LEU A 308 -8.24 -4.16 -8.67
C LEU A 308 -7.54 -3.69 -9.93
N GLU A 309 -8.31 -3.41 -10.97
CA GLU A 309 -7.78 -2.83 -12.19
C GLU A 309 -7.63 -1.32 -11.99
N PHE A 310 -6.44 -0.79 -12.22
CA PHE A 310 -6.16 0.65 -12.20
C PHE A 310 -5.71 1.12 -13.58
N TYR A 311 -6.15 2.31 -13.97
CA TYR A 311 -5.57 3.02 -15.10
C TYR A 311 -4.28 3.72 -14.64
N LEU A 312 -3.13 3.17 -15.04
CA LEU A 312 -1.82 3.65 -14.61
C LEU A 312 -0.90 3.90 -15.82
N PRO A 313 -0.22 5.05 -15.88
CA PRO A 313 0.67 5.35 -16.99
C PRO A 313 1.93 4.49 -16.95
N ASN A 314 2.36 4.00 -18.11
CA ASN A 314 3.61 3.23 -18.23
C ASN A 314 4.87 4.09 -18.36
N LYS A 315 4.76 5.33 -18.86
CA LYS A 315 5.89 6.24 -19.06
C LYS A 315 5.41 7.69 -19.16
N LEU A 316 6.31 8.64 -18.90
CA LEU A 316 6.10 10.05 -19.21
C LEU A 316 6.30 10.27 -20.72
N ARG A 317 5.35 10.90 -21.41
CA ARG A 317 5.47 11.14 -22.87
C ARG A 317 6.38 12.29 -23.20
N HIS A 318 6.26 13.36 -22.43
CA HIS A 318 7.00 14.60 -22.62
C HIS A 318 7.78 14.92 -21.36
N ASP A 319 9.07 14.61 -21.34
CA ASP A 319 9.98 15.09 -20.31
C ASP A 319 10.66 16.39 -20.79
N LEU A 320 10.68 17.42 -19.93
CA LEU A 320 11.38 18.67 -20.24
C LEU A 320 12.89 18.56 -20.02
N VAL A 321 13.36 17.50 -19.34
CA VAL A 321 14.79 17.30 -19.06
C VAL A 321 15.58 16.97 -20.35
N ASN A 322 14.90 16.55 -21.41
CA ASN A 322 15.50 16.18 -22.71
C ASN A 322 15.20 17.18 -23.85
N LEU A 323 14.77 18.41 -23.53
CA LEU A 323 14.55 19.51 -24.49
C LEU A 323 15.54 20.65 -24.20
#